data_AF-A0A2D8BQP2-F1
#
_entry.id   AF-A0A2D8BQP2-F1
#
_cell.length_a   1.000
_cell.length_b   1.000
_cell.length_c   1.000
_cell.angle_alpha   90.00
_cell.angle_beta   90.00
_cell.angle_gamma   90.00
#
_symmetry.space_group_name_H-M   'P 1'
#
loop_
_entity.id
_entity.type
_entity.pdbx_description
1 polymer ?
#
loop_
_entity_poly.entity_id
_entity_poly.type
_entity_poly.pdbx_seq_one_letter_code
_entity_poly.pdbx_strand_id
1 'polypeptide(L)'
;MSRMIAMSALLAASLTGVAGAQEAAPQFVTQTTTNGVIQLSARAFEEGNYDRAASMARQAAERPISPSRRAAAYGNLCAAESMLGNHDAAIAACEAAIEHRNSWEVQTNYGSALYQAGRSAEAAAVFSYAAQIAPGEAATQANLALAN
;
A
#
# COMPACT_ATOMS: atom_id res chain seq x y z
N MET A 1 -20.66 11.30 6.28
CA MET A 1 -19.22 11.26 5.97
C MET A 1 -18.76 9.82 6.15
N SER A 2 -18.60 9.06 5.06
CA SER A 2 -18.22 7.63 5.17
C SER A 2 -16.75 7.51 5.57
N ARG A 3 -16.49 6.94 6.74
CA ARG A 3 -15.15 6.56 7.21
C ARG A 3 -14.61 5.45 6.31
N MET A 4 -13.54 5.72 5.56
CA MET A 4 -12.74 4.67 4.92
C MET A 4 -11.98 3.96 6.05
N ILE A 5 -12.13 2.63 6.15
CA ILE A 5 -11.40 1.84 7.13
C ILE A 5 -10.14 1.36 6.41
N ALA A 6 -8.98 1.89 6.79
CA ALA A 6 -7.69 1.41 6.31
C ALA A 6 -7.32 0.15 7.10
N MET A 7 -7.03 -0.95 6.41
CA MET A 7 -6.56 -2.19 7.04
C MET A 7 -5.08 -2.36 6.66
N SER A 8 -4.24 -2.43 7.69
CA SER A 8 -2.82 -2.74 7.55
C SER A 8 -2.69 -4.26 7.57
N ALA A 9 -2.25 -4.85 6.47
CA ALA A 9 -1.99 -6.28 6.42
C ALA A 9 -0.58 -6.55 6.96
N LEU A 10 -0.48 -7.16 8.15
CA LEU A 10 0.77 -7.76 8.60
C LEU A 10 0.96 -9.09 7.87
N LEU A 11 2.03 -9.20 7.08
CA LEU A 11 2.44 -10.47 6.48
C LEU A 11 2.94 -11.43 7.59
N ALA A 12 2.10 -12.39 7.97
CA ALA A 12 2.52 -13.56 8.72
C ALA A 12 2.99 -14.63 7.74
N ALA A 13 4.30 -14.67 7.45
CA ALA A 13 4.90 -15.79 6.74
C ALA A 13 4.80 -17.04 7.63
N SER A 14 4.21 -18.11 7.11
CA SER A 14 4.09 -19.40 7.79
C SER A 14 5.47 -19.98 8.10
N LEU A 15 5.74 -20.20 9.39
CA LEU A 15 6.98 -20.75 9.93
C LEU A 15 7.20 -22.20 9.46
N THR A 16 8.07 -22.38 8.46
CA THR A 16 8.94 -23.56 8.39
C THR A 16 10.37 -23.08 8.16
N GLY A 17 11.27 -23.53 9.03
CA GLY A 17 12.45 -22.79 9.44
C GLY A 17 13.53 -22.59 8.38
N VAL A 18 14.14 -21.41 8.43
CA VAL A 18 15.59 -21.26 8.62
C VAL A 18 15.82 -19.94 9.36
N ALA A 19 16.69 -19.95 10.36
CA ALA A 19 17.14 -18.76 11.06
C ALA A 19 18.01 -17.90 10.11
N GLY A 20 17.37 -17.02 9.36
CA GLY A 20 17.97 -15.80 8.82
C GLY A 20 17.21 -14.63 9.45
N ALA A 21 17.89 -13.54 9.75
CA ALA A 21 17.23 -12.32 10.20
C ALA A 21 16.06 -12.05 9.25
N GLN A 22 14.83 -12.10 9.77
CA GLN A 22 13.63 -11.71 9.04
C GLN A 22 13.87 -10.24 8.69
N GLU A 23 14.31 -9.93 7.47
CA GLU A 23 14.30 -8.57 6.97
C GLU A 23 12.86 -8.10 7.11
N ALA A 24 12.64 -7.17 8.04
CA ALA A 24 11.32 -6.63 8.29
C ALA A 24 10.88 -5.97 6.99
N ALA A 25 9.90 -6.55 6.29
CA ALA A 25 9.39 -5.97 5.06
C ALA A 25 8.52 -4.73 5.40
N PRO A 26 8.53 -3.69 4.55
CA PRO A 26 7.69 -2.53 4.76
C PRO A 26 6.22 -2.93 4.65
N GLN A 27 5.38 -2.36 5.51
CA GLN A 27 3.95 -2.65 5.54
C GLN A 27 3.22 -1.90 4.43
N PHE A 28 2.26 -2.55 3.79
CA PHE A 28 1.28 -1.92 2.90
C PHE A 28 -0.05 -1.73 3.61
N VAL A 29 -0.70 -0.62 3.31
CA VAL A 29 -2.00 -0.24 3.83
C VAL A 29 -3.00 -0.32 2.68
N THR A 30 -3.97 -1.23 2.79
CA THR A 30 -5.09 -1.26 1.83
C THR A 30 -6.21 -0.39 2.35
N GLN A 31 -6.84 0.36 1.46
CA GLN A 31 -7.97 1.21 1.79
C GLN A 31 -9.26 0.51 1.38
N THR A 32 -10.20 0.38 2.32
CA THR A 32 -11.54 -0.14 2.05
C THR A 32 -12.56 1.00 1.95
N THR A 33 -13.52 0.85 1.04
CA THR A 33 -14.68 1.73 0.92
C THR A 33 -15.95 0.91 1.07
N THR A 34 -17.06 1.52 1.50
CA THR A 34 -18.35 0.80 1.63
C THR A 34 -18.79 0.18 0.30
N ASN A 35 -19.03 -1.14 0.30
CA ASN A 35 -19.57 -1.97 -0.79
C ASN A 35 -19.09 -1.59 -2.21
N GLY A 36 -18.04 -2.25 -2.71
CA GLY A 36 -17.57 -2.05 -4.08
C GLY A 36 -16.27 -2.78 -4.42
N VAL A 37 -15.83 -2.62 -5.67
CA VAL A 37 -14.64 -3.31 -6.20
C VAL A 37 -13.36 -3.00 -5.41
N ILE A 38 -13.25 -1.82 -4.79
CA ILE A 38 -12.12 -1.44 -3.92
C ILE A 38 -12.06 -2.29 -2.65
N GLN A 39 -13.22 -2.63 -2.07
CA GLN A 39 -13.27 -3.54 -0.92
C GLN A 39 -12.86 -4.95 -1.33
N LEU A 40 -13.26 -5.39 -2.53
CA LEU A 40 -12.89 -6.71 -3.04
C LEU A 40 -11.40 -6.80 -3.36
N SER A 41 -10.76 -5.71 -3.85
CA SER A 41 -9.32 -5.70 -4.05
C SER A 41 -8.55 -5.74 -2.73
N ALA A 42 -8.98 -4.98 -1.72
CA ALA A 42 -8.38 -5.03 -0.39
C ALA A 42 -8.50 -6.42 0.24
N ARG A 43 -9.68 -7.05 0.15
CA ARG A 43 -9.88 -8.42 0.63
C ARG A 43 -9.01 -9.44 -0.10
N ALA A 44 -8.94 -9.35 -1.43
CA ALA A 44 -8.09 -10.25 -2.21
C ALA A 44 -6.61 -10.09 -1.83
N PHE A 45 -6.18 -8.87 -1.50
CA PHE A 45 -4.84 -8.59 -1.01
C PHE A 45 -4.58 -9.26 0.35
N GLU A 46 -5.51 -9.12 1.30
CA GLU A 46 -5.45 -9.79 2.61
C GLU A 46 -5.42 -11.32 2.49
N GLU A 47 -6.12 -11.87 1.50
CA GLU A 47 -6.11 -13.31 1.17
C GLU A 47 -4.82 -13.76 0.45
N GLY A 48 -3.88 -12.84 0.17
CA GLY A 48 -2.64 -13.13 -0.56
C GLY A 48 -2.82 -13.33 -2.07
N ASN A 49 -4.03 -13.10 -2.59
CA ASN A 49 -4.32 -13.21 -4.02
C ASN A 49 -4.05 -11.87 -4.72
N TYR A 50 -2.75 -11.58 -4.89
CA TYR A 50 -2.29 -10.28 -5.39
C TYR A 50 -2.68 -10.03 -6.85
N ASP A 51 -2.70 -11.06 -7.72
CA ASP A 51 -3.20 -10.92 -9.10
C ASP A 51 -4.66 -10.46 -9.13
N ARG A 52 -5.51 -11.08 -8.30
CA ARG A 52 -6.92 -10.69 -8.18
C ARG A 52 -7.04 -9.29 -7.60
N ALA A 53 -6.24 -8.96 -6.58
CA ALA A 53 -6.22 -7.64 -5.97
C ALA A 53 -5.88 -6.56 -7.00
N ALA A 54 -4.81 -6.76 -7.78
CA ALA A 54 -4.37 -5.84 -8.83
C ALA A 54 -5.45 -5.68 -9.91
N SER A 55 -6.02 -6.78 -10.42
CA SER A 55 -7.08 -6.75 -11.42
C SER A 55 -8.31 -5.97 -10.95
N MET A 56 -8.76 -6.21 -9.70
CA MET A 56 -9.90 -5.51 -9.14
C MET A 56 -9.59 -4.03 -8.87
N ALA A 57 -8.41 -3.72 -8.34
CA ALA A 57 -7.98 -2.36 -8.07
C ALA A 57 -7.91 -1.52 -9.36
N ARG A 58 -7.34 -2.08 -10.43
CA ARG A 58 -7.28 -1.46 -11.76
C ARG A 58 -8.68 -1.20 -12.33
N GLN A 59 -9.55 -2.20 -12.32
CA GLN A 59 -10.95 -2.04 -12.75
C GLN A 59 -11.68 -0.97 -11.94
N ALA A 60 -11.43 -0.86 -10.63
CA ALA A 60 -12.01 0.18 -9.81
C ALA A 60 -11.50 1.58 -10.22
N ALA A 61 -10.20 1.70 -10.48
CA ALA A 61 -9.55 2.95 -10.87
C ALA A 61 -9.98 3.47 -12.25
N GLU A 62 -10.48 2.62 -13.15
CA GLU A 62 -10.98 3.01 -14.48
C GLU A 62 -12.44 3.51 -14.47
N ARG A 63 -13.17 3.29 -13.37
CA ARG A 63 -14.60 3.66 -13.28
C ARG A 63 -14.80 5.15 -13.01
N PRO A 64 -15.99 5.70 -13.31
CA PRO A 64 -16.38 7.03 -12.84
C PRO A 64 -16.65 6.99 -11.32
N ILE A 65 -15.61 7.27 -10.53
CA ILE A 65 -15.64 7.34 -9.07
C ILE A 65 -14.99 8.64 -8.59
N SER A 66 -15.24 9.01 -7.33
CA SER A 66 -14.66 10.22 -6.74
C SER A 66 -13.13 10.16 -6.65
N PRO A 67 -12.43 11.31 -6.65
CA PRO A 67 -10.97 11.35 -6.55
C PRO A 67 -10.43 10.57 -5.34
N SER A 68 -11.07 10.69 -4.17
CA SER A 68 -10.63 9.95 -2.97
C SER A 68 -10.75 8.44 -3.10
N ARG A 69 -11.80 7.94 -3.79
CA ARG A 69 -11.93 6.50 -4.06
C ARG A 69 -10.96 6.04 -5.14
N ARG A 70 -10.65 6.90 -6.11
CA ARG A 70 -9.66 6.61 -7.15
C ARG A 70 -8.26 6.51 -6.56
N ALA A 71 -7.90 7.41 -5.64
CA ALA A 71 -6.66 7.32 -4.87
C ALA A 71 -6.56 6.00 -4.09
N ALA A 72 -7.64 5.58 -3.42
CA ALA A 72 -7.70 4.28 -2.73
C ALA A 72 -7.54 3.09 -3.69
N ALA A 73 -8.17 3.14 -4.87
CA ALA A 73 -8.04 2.08 -5.88
C ALA A 73 -6.58 1.96 -6.37
N TYR A 74 -5.94 3.08 -6.72
CA TYR A 74 -4.54 3.08 -7.12
C TYR A 74 -3.59 2.73 -5.97
N GLY A 75 -3.89 3.11 -4.73
CA GLY A 75 -3.14 2.70 -3.55
C GLY A 75 -3.17 1.19 -3.32
N ASN A 76 -4.33 0.55 -3.52
CA ASN A 76 -4.46 -0.92 -3.47
C ASN A 76 -3.76 -1.59 -4.65
N LEU A 77 -3.78 -0.97 -5.85
CA LEU A 77 -3.04 -1.47 -7.02
C LEU A 77 -1.53 -1.43 -6.75
N CYS A 78 -1.02 -0.33 -6.22
CA CYS A 78 0.39 -0.18 -5.84
C CYS A 78 0.84 -1.26 -4.85
N ALA A 79 0.04 -1.53 -3.82
CA ALA A 79 0.31 -2.60 -2.88
C ALA A 79 0.36 -3.97 -3.57
N ALA A 80 -0.66 -4.30 -4.39
CA ALA A 80 -0.74 -5.59 -5.07
C ALA A 80 0.41 -5.81 -6.07
N GLU A 81 0.72 -4.82 -6.90
CA GLU A 81 1.83 -4.90 -7.87
C GLU A 81 3.20 -5.01 -7.17
N SER A 82 3.36 -4.38 -5.99
CA SER A 82 4.58 -4.54 -5.19
C SER A 82 4.75 -5.98 -4.73
N MET A 83 3.68 -6.61 -4.25
CA MET A 83 3.70 -8.01 -3.81
C MET A 83 3.89 -9.01 -4.97
N LEU A 84 3.56 -8.61 -6.20
CA LEU A 84 3.83 -9.37 -7.41
C LEU A 84 5.27 -9.20 -7.92
N GLY A 85 6.08 -8.32 -7.32
CA GLY A 85 7.43 -7.98 -7.78
C GLY A 85 7.47 -7.02 -8.97
N ASN A 86 6.33 -6.46 -9.37
CA ASN A 86 6.22 -5.53 -10.49
C ASN A 86 6.52 -4.09 -10.01
N HIS A 87 7.75 -3.85 -9.57
CA HIS A 87 8.11 -2.62 -8.84
C HIS A 87 7.84 -1.32 -9.61
N ASP A 88 8.12 -1.28 -10.93
CA ASP A 88 7.84 -0.09 -11.75
C ASP A 88 6.34 0.20 -11.85
N ALA A 89 5.52 -0.85 -12.02
CA ALA A 89 4.06 -0.71 -12.07
C ALA A 89 3.49 -0.29 -10.72
N ALA A 90 4.06 -0.79 -9.62
CA ALA A 90 3.69 -0.39 -8.28
C ALA A 90 3.96 1.10 -8.03
N ILE A 91 5.16 1.57 -8.36
CA ILE A 91 5.54 2.98 -8.23
C ILE A 91 4.61 3.86 -9.05
N ALA A 92 4.36 3.53 -10.33
CA ALA A 92 3.46 4.29 -11.19
C ALA A 92 2.02 4.33 -10.64
N ALA A 93 1.53 3.23 -10.06
CA ALA A 93 0.22 3.20 -9.41
C ALA A 93 0.20 4.10 -8.17
N CYS A 94 1.25 4.11 -7.36
CA CYS A 94 1.35 5.00 -6.21
C CYS A 94 1.41 6.48 -6.62
N GLU A 95 2.15 6.84 -7.67
CA GLU A 95 2.17 8.19 -8.23
C GLU A 95 0.78 8.63 -8.71
N ALA A 96 0.07 7.76 -9.44
CA ALA A 96 -1.31 8.01 -9.85
C ALA A 96 -2.27 8.19 -8.65
N ALA A 97 -2.05 7.48 -7.53
CA ALA A 97 -2.83 7.70 -6.31
C ALA A 97 -2.60 9.10 -5.73
N ILE A 98 -1.34 9.57 -5.72
CA ILE A 98 -0.94 10.89 -5.21
C ILE A 98 -1.60 12.02 -6.00
N GLU A 99 -1.70 11.89 -7.34
CA GLU A 99 -2.37 12.86 -8.21
C GLU A 99 -3.84 13.11 -7.83
N HIS A 100 -4.50 12.10 -7.28
CA HIS A 100 -5.91 12.21 -6.86
C HIS A 100 -6.08 12.58 -5.39
N ARG A 101 -5.24 12.02 -4.51
CA ARG A 101 -5.19 12.39 -3.10
C ARG A 101 -3.86 11.98 -2.49
N ASN A 102 -3.08 12.98 -2.07
CA ASN A 102 -1.89 12.76 -1.26
C ASN A 102 -2.29 12.56 0.22
N SER A 103 -2.29 11.31 0.69
CA SER A 103 -2.58 10.98 2.09
C SER A 103 -1.51 10.08 2.69
N TRP A 104 -1.50 9.96 4.02
CA TRP A 104 -0.50 9.15 4.71
C TRP A 104 -0.54 7.69 4.24
N GLU A 105 -1.71 7.12 3.94
CA GLU A 105 -1.84 5.74 3.45
C GLU A 105 -1.17 5.56 2.08
N VAL A 106 -1.36 6.53 1.18
CA VAL A 106 -0.77 6.52 -0.16
C VAL A 106 0.75 6.70 -0.06
N GLN A 107 1.22 7.61 0.79
CA GLN A 107 2.66 7.83 1.02
C GLN A 107 3.31 6.60 1.67
N THR A 108 2.64 5.95 2.63
CA THR A 108 3.08 4.68 3.19
C THR A 108 3.25 3.62 2.11
N ASN A 109 2.27 3.42 1.23
CA ASN A 109 2.40 2.45 0.13
C ASN A 109 3.50 2.83 -0.86
N TYR A 110 3.67 4.13 -1.13
CA TYR A 110 4.71 4.61 -2.04
C TYR A 110 6.10 4.35 -1.49
N GLY A 111 6.33 4.65 -0.21
CA GLY A 111 7.60 4.33 0.45
C GLY A 111 7.86 2.83 0.46
N SER A 112 6.83 2.01 0.71
CA SER A 112 6.96 0.54 0.69
C SER A 112 7.30 0.01 -0.70
N ALA A 113 6.70 0.56 -1.76
CA ALA A 113 7.01 0.21 -3.15
C ALA A 113 8.45 0.61 -3.52
N LEU A 114 8.88 1.83 -3.16
CA LEU A 114 10.26 2.29 -3.36
C LEU A 114 11.28 1.42 -2.63
N TYR A 115 10.99 1.05 -1.38
CA TYR A 115 11.86 0.20 -0.58
C TYR A 115 12.03 -1.18 -1.24
N GLN A 116 10.94 -1.81 -1.68
CA GLN A 116 11.01 -3.09 -2.41
C GLN A 116 11.74 -2.97 -3.75
N ALA A 117 11.69 -1.82 -4.41
CA ALA A 117 12.46 -1.53 -5.61
C ALA A 117 13.97 -1.27 -5.34
N GLY A 118 14.43 -1.37 -4.09
CA GLY A 118 15.81 -1.08 -3.69
C GLY A 118 16.14 0.41 -3.58
N ARG A 119 15.13 1.30 -3.64
CA ARG A 119 15.27 2.76 -3.56
C ARG A 119 15.12 3.25 -2.11
N SER A 120 15.88 2.67 -1.19
CA SER A 120 15.69 2.83 0.26
C SER A 120 15.82 4.28 0.76
N ALA A 121 16.73 5.08 0.19
CA ALA A 121 16.88 6.48 0.57
C ALA A 121 15.65 7.32 0.23
N GLU A 122 15.01 7.04 -0.91
CA GLU A 122 13.78 7.72 -1.33
C GLU A 122 12.59 7.23 -0.50
N ALA A 123 12.54 5.93 -0.19
CA ALA A 123 11.56 5.37 0.72
C ALA A 123 11.63 6.03 2.10
N ALA A 124 12.82 6.27 2.66
CA ALA A 124 13.01 6.93 3.95
C ALA A 124 12.43 8.35 3.96
N ALA A 125 12.65 9.12 2.90
CA ALA A 125 12.08 10.46 2.74
C ALA A 125 10.55 10.41 2.68
N VAL A 126 10.00 9.46 1.93
CA VAL A 126 8.55 9.26 1.77
C VAL A 126 7.89 8.80 3.08
N PHE A 127 8.48 7.85 3.81
CA PHE A 127 7.98 7.43 5.11
C PHE A 127 8.05 8.55 6.15
N SER A 128 9.12 9.34 6.13
CA SER A 128 9.23 10.54 7.00
C SER A 128 8.10 11.52 6.71
N TYR A 129 7.73 11.71 5.44
CA TYR A 129 6.60 12.55 5.05
C TYR A 129 5.25 11.94 5.48
N ALA A 130 5.05 10.62 5.32
CA ALA A 130 3.85 9.95 5.80
C ALA A 130 3.66 10.11 7.33
N ALA A 131 4.74 9.99 8.10
CA ALA A 131 4.74 10.20 9.55
C ALA A 131 4.47 11.67 9.94
N GLN A 132 4.85 12.64 9.10
CA GLN A 132 4.48 14.05 9.31
C GLN A 132 2.98 14.29 9.08
N ILE A 133 2.37 13.64 8.09
CA ILE A 133 0.92 13.74 7.84
C ILE A 133 0.13 13.10 8.99
N ALA A 134 0.59 11.94 9.48
CA ALA A 134 -0.10 11.17 10.50
C ALA A 134 0.88 10.59 11.55
N PRO A 135 1.31 11.42 12.52
CA PRO A 135 2.37 11.06 13.47
C PRO A 135 1.97 9.98 14.50
N GLY A 136 0.68 9.72 14.65
CA GLY A 136 0.15 8.71 15.58
C GLY A 136 -0.24 7.39 14.93
N GLU A 137 -0.07 7.23 13.61
CA GLU A 137 -0.45 6.01 12.91
C GLU A 137 0.65 4.94 13.04
N ALA A 138 0.29 3.75 13.50
CA ALA A 138 1.25 2.69 13.75
C ALA A 138 2.05 2.28 12.49
N ALA A 139 1.38 2.27 11.33
CA ALA A 139 2.00 1.91 10.06
C ALA A 139 3.07 2.93 9.61
N THR A 140 2.85 4.23 9.84
CA THR A 140 3.83 5.26 9.45
C THR A 140 5.06 5.19 10.36
N GLN A 141 4.88 4.92 11.64
CA GLN A 141 5.97 4.74 12.60
C GLN A 141 6.78 3.48 12.32
N ALA A 142 6.12 2.35 12.06
CA ALA A 142 6.78 1.09 11.76
C ALA A 142 7.65 1.18 10.49
N ASN A 143 7.12 1.77 9.43
CA ASN A 143 7.86 1.91 8.17
C ASN A 143 8.98 2.96 8.25
N LEU A 144 8.80 4.03 9.04
CA LEU A 144 9.89 4.96 9.29
C LEU A 144 11.04 4.30 10.06
N ALA A 145 10.73 3.46 11.05
CA ALA A 145 11.74 2.72 11.80
C ALA A 145 12.50 1.69 10.94
N LEU A 146 11.88 1.18 9.88
CA LEU A 146 12.53 0.28 8.93
C LEU A 146 13.54 0.98 8.01
N ALA A 147 13.30 2.25 7.72
CA ALA A 147 14.10 3.02 6.77
C ALA A 147 15.24 3.84 7.40
N ASN A 148 15.40 3.75 8.73
CA ASN A 148 16.49 4.36 9.49
C ASN A 148 17.34 3.29 10.17
#